data_AF-A0A812MBF1-F1
#
_entry.id   AF-A0A812MBF1-F1
#
_cell.length_a   1.000
_cell.length_b   1.000
_cell.length_c   1.000
_cell.angle_alpha   90.00
_cell.angle_beta   90.00
_cell.angle_gamma   90.00
#
_symmetry.space_group_name_H-M   'P 1'
#
loop_
_entity.id
_entity.type
_entity.pdbx_description
1 polymer ?
#
loop_
_entity_poly.entity_id
_entity_poly.type
_entity_poly.pdbx_seq_one_letter_code
_entity_poly.pdbx_strand_id
1 'polypeptide(L)'
;MRGFRSDAMAAVSVTNDLQAAMEVKFRSEEWKVVYPKMSCSVEASEALIQVRLRESPEVTGSCNASGGASLQVSVDFGAFSQRCKGRDRAEARELAREGKRREEAQQRTNAMIHEAATKIRNQEAWYVVRRIGIVSGLPLALILLCVAIPPESAVAAALLASATVPLCCCISLLGVYAGKDEDTDFRLGKYRFCTRVGLRLVGLLALLAFSAMTAQHALEGYWWTATIIWPVGCCGIFCFWDGYTNSMDLGAGQQQIKDLELRAAETNVSNRTIRFEGSVISWPRGRPCVASWPGKYAGAWESLVSQSRDGQVSAAVVFLPEGTDDFGKCDSIPEDEGLPGSCWCTPLYGERKPWGCRWFTKWKENIEVAVASGAQLEVYFFQGQVGHGKVESFESAGEGNLRREKVNQKQKEFEQSPQFQQALEAGLGNLSQEPRGDGSSQYSREVRRLFLASLPEAEREFITVSEGLGNSQKAEVAWLEKQGYQYWAVDVATWLPGEGVEFCVPSSSKPQACGPQDDCPSVCVPIDPAC
;
A
#
# COMPACT_ATOMS: atom_id res chain seq x y z
N MET A 1 -77.42 -4.56 15.68
CA MET A 1 -76.02 -4.11 15.45
C MET A 1 -75.42 -4.96 14.34
N ARG A 2 -75.39 -4.45 13.08
CA ARG A 2 -74.61 -5.08 12.01
C ARG A 2 -73.16 -4.69 12.24
N GLY A 3 -72.32 -5.63 12.64
CA GLY A 3 -70.88 -5.40 12.71
C GLY A 3 -70.36 -5.13 11.31
N PHE A 4 -69.81 -3.94 11.08
CA PHE A 4 -68.97 -3.68 9.92
C PHE A 4 -67.75 -4.60 10.05
N ARG A 5 -67.72 -5.69 9.27
CA ARG A 5 -66.45 -6.36 8.96
C ARG A 5 -65.66 -5.34 8.15
N SER A 6 -64.66 -4.74 8.79
CA SER A 6 -63.60 -4.05 8.07
C SER A 6 -62.96 -5.11 7.18
N ASP A 7 -63.22 -5.06 5.87
CA ASP A 7 -62.46 -5.82 4.89
C ASP A 7 -61.04 -5.25 4.92
N ALA A 8 -60.22 -5.80 5.82
CA ALA A 8 -58.82 -5.46 5.91
C ALA A 8 -58.20 -5.76 4.54
N MET A 9 -57.86 -4.71 3.79
CA MET A 9 -57.23 -4.87 2.49
C MET A 9 -55.92 -5.62 2.70
N ALA A 10 -55.78 -6.77 2.04
CA ALA A 10 -54.58 -7.57 2.16
C ALA A 10 -53.40 -6.82 1.54
N ALA A 11 -52.46 -6.36 2.36
CA ALA A 11 -51.29 -5.63 1.91
C ALA A 11 -50.37 -6.52 1.05
N VAL A 12 -49.82 -5.96 -0.03
CA VAL A 12 -48.76 -6.60 -0.80
C VAL A 12 -47.42 -6.12 -0.26
N SER A 13 -46.51 -7.04 0.05
CA SER A 13 -45.17 -6.73 0.59
C SER A 13 -44.10 -7.09 -0.43
N VAL A 14 -43.13 -6.21 -0.64
CA VAL A 14 -41.95 -6.45 -1.47
C VAL A 14 -40.72 -6.45 -0.58
N THR A 15 -40.04 -7.58 -0.47
CA THR A 15 -38.81 -7.75 0.32
C THR A 15 -37.59 -7.67 -0.59
N ASN A 16 -36.69 -6.73 -0.30
CA ASN A 16 -35.38 -6.65 -0.96
C ASN A 16 -34.40 -7.65 -0.35
N ASP A 17 -34.29 -8.82 -0.98
CA ASP A 17 -33.33 -9.88 -0.63
C ASP A 17 -32.01 -9.80 -1.43
N LEU A 18 -31.80 -8.74 -2.20
CA LEU A 18 -30.54 -8.44 -2.89
C LEU A 18 -29.56 -7.69 -1.98
N GLN A 19 -28.29 -7.59 -2.38
CA GLN A 19 -27.29 -6.80 -1.66
C GLN A 19 -27.27 -5.31 -2.06
N ALA A 20 -28.02 -4.93 -3.11
CA ALA A 20 -28.05 -3.56 -3.62
C ALA A 20 -29.29 -2.78 -3.15
N ALA A 21 -29.15 -1.45 -3.04
CA ALA A 21 -30.29 -0.57 -2.88
C ALA A 21 -31.15 -0.55 -4.15
N MET A 22 -32.46 -0.60 -3.97
CA MET A 22 -33.42 -0.56 -5.08
C MET A 22 -34.55 0.40 -4.79
N GLU A 23 -35.33 0.70 -5.81
CA GLU A 23 -36.51 1.53 -5.72
C GLU A 23 -37.73 0.74 -6.16
N VAL A 24 -38.84 0.91 -5.45
CA VAL A 24 -40.14 0.27 -5.72
C VAL A 24 -41.17 1.35 -6.02
N LYS A 25 -42.00 1.12 -7.02
CA LYS A 25 -43.13 1.98 -7.38
C LYS A 25 -44.42 1.15 -7.47
N PHE A 26 -45.47 1.63 -6.81
CA PHE A 26 -46.82 1.03 -6.81
C PHE A 26 -47.79 1.93 -7.59
N ARG A 27 -48.37 1.45 -8.71
CA ARG A 27 -49.40 2.08 -9.58
C ARG A 27 -49.22 3.58 -9.96
N SER A 28 -49.21 4.51 -9.01
CA SER A 28 -49.06 5.96 -9.20
C SER A 28 -48.23 6.66 -8.11
N GLU A 29 -47.63 5.91 -7.19
CA GLU A 29 -46.80 6.49 -6.13
C GLU A 29 -45.43 6.94 -6.63
N GLU A 30 -44.76 7.77 -5.82
CA GLU A 30 -43.34 8.07 -6.00
C GLU A 30 -42.49 6.82 -5.76
N TRP A 31 -41.28 6.82 -6.31
CA TRP A 31 -40.31 5.74 -6.10
C TRP A 31 -39.88 5.72 -4.63
N LYS A 32 -40.12 4.60 -3.94
CA LYS A 32 -39.71 4.36 -2.56
C LYS A 32 -38.43 3.55 -2.52
N VAL A 33 -37.45 3.99 -1.73
CA VAL A 33 -36.18 3.28 -1.57
C VAL A 33 -36.37 2.08 -0.66
N VAL A 34 -35.88 0.92 -1.05
CA VAL A 34 -35.86 -0.30 -0.23
C VAL A 34 -34.43 -0.82 -0.15
N TYR A 35 -33.82 -0.70 1.02
CA TYR A 35 -32.46 -1.17 1.28
C TYR A 35 -32.41 -2.69 1.49
N PRO A 36 -31.20 -3.30 1.42
CA PRO A 36 -31.05 -4.74 1.62
C PRO A 36 -31.70 -5.22 2.93
N LYS A 37 -32.37 -6.38 2.87
CA LYS A 37 -33.07 -7.04 3.98
C LYS A 37 -34.30 -6.30 4.52
N MET A 38 -34.73 -5.23 3.83
CA MET A 38 -35.90 -4.45 4.21
C MET A 38 -37.08 -4.79 3.31
N SER A 39 -38.28 -4.48 3.80
CA SER A 39 -39.52 -4.73 3.07
C SER A 39 -40.36 -3.46 2.97
N CYS A 40 -41.08 -3.30 1.88
CA CYS A 40 -42.04 -2.22 1.68
C CYS A 40 -43.42 -2.82 1.39
N SER A 41 -44.42 -2.43 2.18
CA SER A 41 -45.79 -2.92 2.06
C SER A 41 -46.74 -1.81 1.64
N VAL A 42 -47.68 -2.11 0.75
CA VAL A 42 -48.75 -1.21 0.33
C VAL A 42 -50.08 -1.95 0.33
N GLU A 43 -51.13 -1.30 0.83
CA GLU A 43 -52.50 -1.80 0.78
C GLU A 43 -53.03 -1.69 -0.66
N ALA A 44 -53.10 -2.81 -1.37
CA ALA A 44 -53.63 -2.88 -2.72
C ALA A 44 -54.27 -4.24 -2.99
N SER A 45 -55.48 -4.24 -3.57
CA SER A 45 -56.17 -5.48 -3.98
C SER A 45 -55.48 -6.17 -5.16
N GLU A 46 -54.98 -5.38 -6.11
CA GLU A 46 -54.10 -5.80 -7.20
C GLU A 46 -53.15 -4.64 -7.51
N ALA A 47 -51.87 -4.90 -7.71
CA ALA A 47 -50.91 -3.85 -8.07
C ALA A 47 -49.91 -4.36 -9.11
N LEU A 48 -49.70 -3.56 -10.16
CA LEU A 48 -48.49 -3.63 -10.96
C LEU A 48 -47.38 -2.96 -10.15
N ILE A 49 -46.40 -3.76 -9.74
CA ILE A 49 -45.25 -3.32 -8.97
C ILE A 49 -44.07 -3.20 -9.91
N GLN A 50 -43.44 -2.02 -9.95
CA GLN A 50 -42.22 -1.79 -10.71
C GLN A 50 -41.04 -1.67 -9.74
N VAL A 51 -39.93 -2.27 -10.11
CA VAL A 51 -38.66 -2.18 -9.38
C VAL A 51 -37.56 -1.70 -10.30
N ARG A 52 -36.58 -0.99 -9.74
CA ARG A 52 -35.33 -0.67 -10.44
C ARG A 52 -34.16 -0.60 -9.50
N LEU A 53 -32.96 -0.86 -10.00
CA LEU A 53 -31.75 -0.63 -9.22
C LEU A 53 -31.51 0.87 -9.06
N ARG A 54 -31.15 1.28 -7.84
CA ARG A 54 -30.94 2.70 -7.55
C ARG A 54 -29.65 3.24 -8.19
N GLU A 55 -28.62 2.41 -8.27
CA GLU A 55 -27.35 2.76 -8.91
C GLU A 55 -27.39 2.67 -10.45
N SER A 56 -28.37 1.93 -10.99
CA SER A 56 -28.55 1.69 -12.43
C SER A 56 -30.04 1.72 -12.77
N PRO A 57 -30.66 2.91 -12.85
CA PRO A 57 -32.10 3.06 -13.08
C PRO A 57 -32.60 2.41 -14.38
N GLU A 58 -31.71 2.15 -15.33
CA GLU A 58 -31.95 1.41 -16.57
C GLU A 58 -32.22 -0.08 -16.36
N VAL A 59 -31.80 -0.66 -15.22
CA VAL A 59 -32.10 -2.04 -14.83
C VAL A 59 -33.43 -2.04 -14.09
N THR A 60 -34.50 -2.40 -14.81
CA THR A 60 -35.87 -2.38 -14.30
C THR A 60 -36.54 -3.76 -14.37
N GLY A 61 -37.58 -3.96 -13.58
CA GLY A 61 -38.43 -5.14 -13.57
C GLY A 61 -39.85 -4.80 -13.15
N SER A 62 -40.81 -5.67 -13.47
CA SER A 62 -42.20 -5.50 -13.03
C SER A 62 -42.87 -6.84 -12.74
N CYS A 63 -43.75 -6.86 -11.75
CA CYS A 63 -44.52 -8.03 -11.36
C CYS A 63 -45.97 -7.63 -11.03
N ASN A 64 -46.93 -8.48 -11.39
CA ASN A 64 -48.33 -8.33 -10.99
C ASN A 64 -48.54 -9.13 -9.70
N ALA A 65 -49.07 -8.50 -8.66
CA ALA A 65 -49.39 -9.15 -7.41
C ALA A 65 -50.84 -8.93 -6.99
N SER A 66 -51.46 -10.01 -6.50
CA SER A 66 -52.74 -9.97 -5.80
C SER A 66 -52.55 -9.59 -4.33
N GLY A 67 -53.57 -9.00 -3.71
CA GLY A 67 -53.56 -8.63 -2.29
C GLY A 67 -53.11 -9.78 -1.39
N GLY A 68 -52.22 -9.47 -0.44
CA GLY A 68 -51.63 -10.43 0.49
C GLY A 68 -50.39 -11.18 -0.03
N ALA A 69 -49.95 -10.93 -1.26
CA ALA A 69 -48.72 -11.53 -1.78
C ALA A 69 -47.48 -10.96 -1.06
N SER A 70 -46.52 -11.84 -0.78
CA SER A 70 -45.17 -11.47 -0.33
C SER A 70 -44.20 -11.78 -1.46
N LEU A 71 -43.67 -10.73 -2.09
CA LEU A 71 -42.75 -10.84 -3.21
C LEU A 71 -41.30 -10.71 -2.74
N GLN A 72 -40.46 -11.64 -3.18
CA GLN A 72 -39.02 -11.59 -3.08
C GLN A 72 -38.42 -11.08 -4.38
N VAL A 73 -37.63 -10.02 -4.29
CA VAL A 73 -37.08 -9.34 -5.46
C VAL A 73 -36.20 -10.27 -6.30
N SER A 74 -35.45 -11.15 -5.66
CA SER A 74 -34.55 -12.09 -6.34
C SER A 74 -35.25 -13.26 -7.03
N VAL A 75 -36.56 -13.42 -6.84
CA VAL A 75 -37.37 -14.53 -7.38
C VAL A 75 -38.45 -14.02 -8.33
N ASP A 76 -39.22 -13.02 -7.91
CA ASP A 76 -40.51 -12.69 -8.53
C ASP A 76 -40.44 -11.68 -9.69
N PHE A 77 -39.26 -11.12 -9.98
CA PHE A 77 -39.07 -10.07 -11.00
C PHE A 77 -38.28 -10.54 -12.24
N GLY A 78 -38.18 -11.86 -12.45
CA GLY A 78 -37.70 -12.46 -13.69
C GLY A 78 -36.31 -11.99 -14.14
N ALA A 79 -36.23 -11.33 -15.29
CA ALA A 79 -34.98 -10.85 -15.88
C ALA A 79 -34.24 -9.83 -15.00
N PHE A 80 -34.98 -9.00 -14.25
CA PHE A 80 -34.42 -8.06 -13.29
C PHE A 80 -33.63 -8.82 -12.21
N SER A 81 -34.24 -9.83 -11.61
CA SER A 81 -33.64 -10.65 -10.56
C SER A 81 -32.33 -11.30 -11.01
N GLN A 82 -32.27 -11.79 -12.25
CA GLN A 82 -31.05 -12.39 -12.81
C GLN A 82 -29.95 -11.36 -13.04
N ARG A 83 -30.27 -10.17 -13.56
CA ARG A 83 -29.30 -9.08 -13.74
C ARG A 83 -28.74 -8.60 -12.40
N CYS A 84 -29.60 -8.45 -11.39
CA CYS A 84 -29.17 -8.05 -10.05
C CYS A 84 -28.26 -9.11 -9.40
N LYS A 85 -28.61 -10.40 -9.48
CA LYS A 85 -27.73 -11.50 -9.02
C LYS A 85 -26.38 -11.51 -9.74
N GLY A 86 -26.37 -11.23 -11.05
CA GLY A 86 -25.14 -11.10 -11.83
C GLY A 86 -24.25 -9.96 -11.32
N ARG A 87 -24.85 -8.80 -11.04
CA ARG A 87 -24.17 -7.63 -10.46
C ARG A 87 -23.61 -7.92 -9.06
N ASP A 88 -24.43 -8.47 -8.15
CA ASP A 88 -24.00 -8.82 -6.79
C ASP A 88 -22.79 -9.77 -6.81
N ARG A 89 -22.79 -10.76 -7.73
CA ARG A 89 -21.64 -11.65 -7.94
C ARG A 89 -20.43 -10.92 -8.52
N ALA A 90 -20.63 -10.01 -9.47
CA ALA A 90 -19.53 -9.21 -10.04
C ALA A 90 -18.88 -8.32 -8.98
N GLU A 91 -19.69 -7.66 -8.16
CA GLU A 91 -19.22 -6.83 -7.05
C GLU A 91 -18.50 -7.66 -5.99
N ALA A 92 -19.06 -8.80 -5.57
CA ALA A 92 -18.38 -9.71 -4.63
C ALA A 92 -17.01 -10.19 -5.15
N ARG A 93 -16.89 -10.48 -6.47
CA ARG A 93 -15.60 -10.85 -7.08
C ARG A 93 -14.62 -9.68 -7.08
N GLU A 94 -15.07 -8.47 -7.33
CA GLU A 94 -14.21 -7.29 -7.28
C GLU A 94 -13.73 -7.00 -5.86
N LEU A 95 -14.62 -7.06 -4.87
CA LEU A 95 -14.27 -6.93 -3.46
C LEU A 95 -13.24 -7.98 -3.04
N ALA A 96 -13.43 -9.25 -3.44
CA ALA A 96 -12.46 -10.30 -3.17
C ALA A 96 -11.09 -10.04 -3.83
N ARG A 97 -11.07 -9.56 -5.08
CA ARG A 97 -9.81 -9.20 -5.78
C ARG A 97 -9.11 -8.02 -5.11
N GLU A 98 -9.86 -6.98 -4.75
CA GLU A 98 -9.33 -5.79 -4.10
C GLU A 98 -8.83 -6.10 -2.68
N GLY A 99 -9.58 -6.90 -1.91
CA GLY A 99 -9.15 -7.42 -0.62
C GLY A 99 -7.83 -8.19 -0.72
N LYS A 100 -7.74 -9.10 -1.71
CA LYS A 100 -6.49 -9.82 -1.99
C LYS A 100 -5.33 -8.90 -2.35
N ARG A 101 -5.56 -7.87 -3.19
CA ARG A 101 -4.52 -6.89 -3.56
C ARG A 101 -4.00 -6.13 -2.33
N ARG A 102 -4.90 -5.67 -1.45
CA ARG A 102 -4.52 -4.99 -0.21
C ARG A 102 -3.74 -5.89 0.73
N GLU A 103 -4.13 -7.16 0.84
CA GLU A 103 -3.39 -8.14 1.63
C GLU A 103 -1.97 -8.35 1.06
N GLU A 104 -1.83 -8.54 -0.25
CA GLU A 104 -0.54 -8.68 -0.92
C GLU A 104 0.31 -7.40 -0.81
N ALA A 105 -0.29 -6.21 -0.90
CA ALA A 105 0.39 -4.93 -0.67
C ALA A 105 0.88 -4.81 0.78
N GLN A 106 0.04 -5.15 1.76
CA GLN A 106 0.41 -5.15 3.17
C GLN A 106 1.52 -6.17 3.46
N GLN A 107 1.44 -7.38 2.91
CA GLN A 107 2.48 -8.40 3.03
C GLN A 107 3.82 -7.93 2.45
N ARG A 108 3.80 -7.26 1.29
CA ARG A 108 5.00 -6.65 0.69
C ARG A 108 5.59 -5.55 1.57
N THR A 109 4.76 -4.67 2.11
CA THR A 109 5.20 -3.63 3.06
C THR A 109 5.81 -4.25 4.32
N ASN A 110 5.15 -5.24 4.92
CA ASN A 110 5.67 -5.95 6.08
C ASN A 110 7.00 -6.67 5.76
N ALA A 111 7.13 -7.27 4.59
CA ALA A 111 8.38 -7.90 4.15
C ALA A 111 9.52 -6.87 4.00
N MET A 112 9.25 -5.70 3.43
CA MET A 112 10.22 -4.61 3.34
C MET A 112 10.61 -4.07 4.72
N ILE A 113 9.66 -3.93 5.65
CA ILE A 113 9.91 -3.51 7.03
C ILE A 113 10.82 -4.54 7.71
N HIS A 114 10.51 -5.82 7.60
CA HIS A 114 11.35 -6.88 8.14
C HIS A 114 12.75 -6.89 7.52
N GLU A 115 12.88 -6.78 6.20
CA GLU A 115 14.17 -6.71 5.53
C GLU A 115 14.98 -5.49 6.01
N ALA A 116 14.37 -4.32 6.10
CA ALA A 116 15.01 -3.10 6.62
C ALA A 116 15.47 -3.26 8.07
N ALA A 117 14.64 -3.82 8.95
CA ALA A 117 15.00 -4.14 10.33
C ALA A 117 16.19 -5.11 10.38
N THR A 118 16.19 -6.16 9.55
CA THR A 118 17.33 -7.09 9.49
C THR A 118 18.61 -6.43 8.98
N LYS A 119 18.53 -5.43 8.09
CA LYS A 119 19.70 -4.68 7.61
C LYS A 119 20.30 -3.82 8.72
N ILE A 120 19.47 -3.09 9.47
CA ILE A 120 19.90 -2.30 10.64
C ILE A 120 20.65 -3.21 11.62
N ARG A 121 20.02 -4.32 12.01
CA ARG A 121 20.63 -5.29 12.92
C ARG A 121 21.93 -5.87 12.37
N ASN A 122 21.99 -6.20 11.08
CA ASN A 122 23.21 -6.73 10.45
C ASN A 122 24.36 -5.72 10.43
N GLN A 123 24.08 -4.42 10.35
CA GLN A 123 25.11 -3.37 10.42
C GLN A 123 25.72 -3.29 11.82
N GLU A 124 24.90 -3.32 12.87
CA GLU A 124 25.39 -3.37 14.25
C GLU A 124 26.15 -4.66 14.53
N ALA A 125 25.62 -5.80 14.08
CA ALA A 125 26.27 -7.10 14.21
C ALA A 125 27.67 -7.11 13.60
N TRP A 126 27.84 -6.51 12.41
CA TRP A 126 29.14 -6.45 11.74
C TRP A 126 30.18 -5.68 12.55
N TYR A 127 29.79 -4.59 13.22
CA TYR A 127 30.67 -3.85 14.11
C TYR A 127 31.13 -4.73 15.29
N VAL A 128 30.21 -5.48 15.90
CA VAL A 128 30.53 -6.43 16.99
C VAL A 128 31.44 -7.55 16.50
N VAL A 129 31.15 -8.17 15.37
CA VAL A 129 31.98 -9.24 14.77
C VAL A 129 33.39 -8.74 14.48
N ARG A 130 33.53 -7.54 13.89
CA ARG A 130 34.84 -6.93 13.63
C ARG A 130 35.61 -6.69 14.92
N ARG A 131 34.94 -6.19 15.98
CA ARG A 131 35.56 -5.98 17.29
C ARG A 131 36.03 -7.30 17.90
N ILE A 132 35.19 -8.34 17.89
CA ILE A 132 35.56 -9.67 18.36
C ILE A 132 36.76 -10.21 17.57
N GLY A 133 36.76 -10.08 16.25
CA GLY A 133 37.87 -10.50 15.39
C GLY A 133 39.19 -9.80 15.72
N ILE A 134 39.19 -8.48 15.93
CA ILE A 134 40.39 -7.72 16.30
C ILE A 134 40.89 -8.14 17.69
N VAL A 135 39.99 -8.21 18.66
CA VAL A 135 40.34 -8.44 20.07
C VAL A 135 40.76 -9.90 20.32
N SER A 136 40.26 -10.86 19.56
CA SER A 136 40.67 -12.28 19.63
C SER A 136 41.86 -12.61 18.72
N GLY A 137 41.96 -11.97 17.55
CA GLY A 137 43.03 -12.21 16.59
C GLY A 137 44.40 -11.72 17.05
N LEU A 138 44.47 -10.55 17.71
CA LEU A 138 45.74 -10.01 18.19
C LEU A 138 46.41 -10.89 19.25
N PRO A 139 45.72 -11.36 20.31
CA PRO A 139 46.32 -12.30 21.27
C PRO A 139 46.76 -13.62 20.62
N LEU A 140 45.98 -14.16 19.68
CA LEU A 140 46.36 -15.38 18.97
C LEU A 140 47.66 -15.18 18.17
N ALA A 141 47.79 -14.06 17.45
CA ALA A 141 49.01 -13.74 16.71
C ALA A 141 50.23 -13.62 17.63
N LEU A 142 50.07 -13.01 18.81
CA LEU A 142 51.13 -12.91 19.82
C LEU A 142 51.49 -14.27 20.42
N ILE A 143 50.51 -15.16 20.67
CA ILE A 143 50.78 -16.54 21.09
C ILE A 143 51.61 -17.26 20.03
N LEU A 144 51.21 -17.18 18.75
CA LEU A 144 51.95 -17.80 17.65
C LEU A 144 53.38 -17.25 17.53
N LEU A 145 53.58 -15.95 17.77
CA LEU A 145 54.91 -15.35 17.82
C LEU A 145 55.74 -15.92 18.99
N CYS A 146 55.16 -16.09 20.18
CA CYS A 146 55.84 -16.72 21.31
C CYS A 146 56.23 -18.18 21.01
N VAL A 147 55.38 -18.93 20.31
CA VAL A 147 55.67 -20.31 19.90
C VAL A 147 56.80 -20.36 18.86
N ALA A 148 56.91 -19.36 17.99
CA ALA A 148 57.92 -19.35 16.92
C ALA A 148 59.35 -19.05 17.43
N ILE A 149 59.52 -18.56 18.65
CA ILE A 149 60.83 -18.18 19.22
C ILE A 149 61.37 -19.34 20.08
N PRO A 150 62.47 -20.00 19.69
CA PRO A 150 63.10 -21.03 20.51
C PRO A 150 63.74 -20.41 21.77
N PRO A 151 63.56 -21.01 22.96
CA PRO A 151 64.17 -20.49 24.18
C PRO A 151 65.67 -20.83 24.27
N GLU A 152 66.53 -19.82 24.14
CA GLU A 152 67.99 -20.01 24.31
C GLU A 152 68.43 -20.21 25.78
N SER A 153 67.52 -19.99 26.74
CA SER A 153 67.80 -20.13 28.17
C SER A 153 66.55 -20.45 28.97
N ALA A 154 66.75 -20.97 30.20
CA ALA A 154 65.65 -21.21 31.13
C ALA A 154 64.83 -19.95 31.45
N VAL A 155 65.48 -18.77 31.49
CA VAL A 155 64.82 -17.48 31.72
C VAL A 155 63.95 -17.10 30.51
N ALA A 156 64.46 -17.27 29.28
CA ALA A 156 63.69 -17.04 28.06
C ALA A 156 62.48 -17.97 27.97
N ALA A 157 62.65 -19.27 28.28
CA ALA A 157 61.57 -20.24 28.34
C ALA A 157 60.48 -19.83 29.35
N ALA A 158 60.89 -19.36 30.54
CA ALA A 158 59.97 -18.87 31.57
C ALA A 158 59.18 -17.65 31.09
N LEU A 159 59.85 -16.68 30.46
CA LEU A 159 59.24 -15.44 29.98
C LEU A 159 58.27 -15.68 28.83
N LEU A 160 58.65 -16.51 27.85
CA LEU A 160 57.78 -16.89 26.73
C LEU A 160 56.54 -17.63 27.25
N ALA A 161 56.71 -18.63 28.11
CA ALA A 161 55.59 -19.34 28.73
C ALA A 161 54.69 -18.40 29.54
N SER A 162 55.27 -17.51 30.35
CA SER A 162 54.51 -16.55 31.16
C SER A 162 53.78 -15.50 30.32
N ALA A 163 54.32 -15.10 29.16
CA ALA A 163 53.67 -14.17 28.25
C ALA A 163 52.41 -14.77 27.60
N THR A 164 52.32 -16.10 27.45
CA THR A 164 51.12 -16.76 26.91
C THR A 164 49.94 -16.79 27.88
N VAL A 165 50.20 -16.75 29.20
CA VAL A 165 49.17 -16.77 30.25
C VAL A 165 48.17 -15.62 30.12
N PRO A 166 48.57 -14.32 30.11
CA PRO A 166 47.63 -13.22 29.97
C PRO A 166 46.92 -13.24 28.62
N LEU A 167 47.60 -13.66 27.54
CA LEU A 167 46.99 -13.77 26.21
C LEU A 167 45.89 -14.84 26.17
N CYS A 168 46.10 -15.97 26.83
CA CYS A 168 45.10 -17.03 26.97
C CYS A 168 43.93 -16.61 27.86
N CYS A 169 44.22 -15.91 28.97
CA CYS A 169 43.20 -15.32 29.82
C CYS A 169 42.35 -14.31 29.03
N CYS A 170 42.96 -13.48 28.20
CA CYS A 170 42.23 -12.57 27.30
C CYS A 170 41.29 -13.33 26.37
N ILE A 171 41.75 -14.36 25.66
CA ILE A 171 40.91 -15.16 24.76
C ILE A 171 39.76 -15.84 25.52
N SER A 172 40.04 -16.38 26.71
CA SER A 172 39.06 -17.09 27.54
C SER A 172 37.99 -16.14 28.09
N LEU A 173 38.39 -14.97 28.59
CA LEU A 173 37.47 -13.94 29.07
C LEU A 173 36.57 -13.42 27.95
N LEU A 174 37.09 -13.28 26.72
CA LEU A 174 36.29 -12.90 25.56
C LEU A 174 35.26 -13.96 25.20
N GLY A 175 35.63 -15.25 25.28
CA GLY A 175 34.70 -16.36 25.08
C GLY A 175 33.55 -16.35 26.09
N VAL A 176 33.86 -16.14 27.37
CA VAL A 176 32.85 -16.03 28.44
C VAL A 176 31.98 -14.79 28.27
N TYR A 177 32.58 -13.64 27.96
CA TYR A 177 31.86 -12.39 27.79
C TYR A 177 30.91 -12.44 26.58
N ALA A 178 31.39 -13.00 25.46
CA ALA A 178 30.56 -13.21 24.27
C ALA A 178 29.47 -14.27 24.47
N GLY A 179 29.65 -15.19 25.43
CA GLY A 179 28.70 -16.27 25.72
C GLY A 179 27.65 -15.95 26.79
N LYS A 180 27.90 -15.01 27.69
CA LYS A 180 26.98 -14.67 28.80
C LYS A 180 26.03 -13.52 28.50
N ASP A 181 26.35 -12.69 27.52
CA ASP A 181 25.53 -11.52 27.22
C ASP A 181 24.41 -11.87 26.23
N GLU A 182 23.20 -12.03 26.77
CA GLU A 182 21.98 -12.20 25.98
C GLU A 182 21.84 -11.09 24.92
N ASP A 183 22.27 -9.85 25.22
CA ASP A 183 22.22 -8.74 24.28
C ASP A 183 23.15 -8.99 23.07
N THR A 184 24.34 -9.53 23.32
CA THR A 184 25.31 -9.87 22.26
C THR A 184 24.79 -10.95 21.32
N ASP A 185 24.11 -11.98 21.84
CA ASP A 185 23.52 -13.06 21.03
C ASP A 185 22.39 -12.54 20.11
N PHE A 186 21.56 -11.62 20.61
CA PHE A 186 20.51 -10.97 19.81
C PHE A 186 21.10 -10.07 18.73
N ARG A 187 22.08 -9.23 19.09
CA ARG A 187 22.75 -8.30 18.16
C ARG A 187 23.52 -9.01 17.07
N LEU A 188 24.17 -10.15 17.35
CA LEU A 188 24.92 -10.91 16.35
C LEU A 188 24.03 -11.42 15.20
N GLY A 189 22.71 -11.57 15.43
CA GLY A 189 21.73 -11.92 14.42
C GLY A 189 22.18 -13.13 13.58
N LYS A 190 22.30 -12.93 12.25
CA LYS A 190 22.74 -13.99 11.32
C LYS A 190 24.19 -14.43 11.50
N TYR A 191 25.04 -13.58 12.08
CA TYR A 191 26.46 -13.87 12.29
C TYR A 191 26.72 -14.66 13.57
N ARG A 192 25.70 -14.92 14.40
CA ARG A 192 25.82 -15.70 15.63
C ARG A 192 26.54 -17.03 15.41
N PHE A 193 26.13 -17.78 14.38
CA PHE A 193 26.76 -19.06 14.04
C PHE A 193 28.22 -18.89 13.63
N CYS A 194 28.51 -18.00 12.67
CA CYS A 194 29.87 -17.78 12.17
C CYS A 194 30.82 -17.27 13.26
N THR A 195 30.35 -16.39 14.14
CA THR A 195 31.13 -15.82 15.25
C THR A 195 31.48 -16.89 16.27
N ARG A 196 30.52 -17.75 16.62
CA ARG A 196 30.75 -18.89 17.51
C ARG A 196 31.72 -19.90 16.92
N VAL A 197 31.58 -20.24 15.63
CA VAL A 197 32.53 -21.12 14.92
C VAL A 197 33.92 -20.49 14.87
N GLY A 198 34.01 -19.19 14.56
CA GLY A 198 35.27 -18.45 14.53
C GLY A 198 36.00 -18.44 15.87
N LEU A 199 35.29 -18.11 16.95
CA LEU A 199 35.85 -18.14 18.32
C LEU A 199 36.33 -19.55 18.71
N ARG A 200 35.61 -20.61 18.30
CA ARG A 200 36.04 -22.00 18.51
C ARG A 200 37.31 -22.35 17.77
N LEU A 201 37.42 -21.94 16.51
CA LEU A 201 38.63 -22.13 15.72
C LEU A 201 39.80 -21.38 16.35
N VAL A 202 39.60 -20.16 16.83
CA VAL A 202 40.63 -19.40 17.57
C VAL A 202 41.07 -20.12 18.84
N GLY A 203 40.13 -20.62 19.65
CA GLY A 203 40.42 -21.40 20.85
C GLY A 203 41.19 -22.69 20.53
N LEU A 204 40.77 -23.43 19.51
CA LEU A 204 41.45 -24.64 19.06
C LEU A 204 42.88 -24.37 18.58
N LEU A 205 43.08 -23.31 17.79
CA LEU A 205 44.41 -22.90 17.33
C LEU A 205 45.33 -22.51 18.49
N ALA A 206 44.81 -21.83 19.52
CA ALA A 206 45.58 -21.52 20.72
C ALA A 206 46.03 -22.81 21.47
N LEU A 207 45.16 -23.83 21.56
CA LEU A 207 45.51 -25.11 22.17
C LEU A 207 46.58 -25.88 21.39
N LEU A 208 46.48 -25.86 20.06
CA LEU A 208 47.50 -26.45 19.19
C LEU A 208 48.84 -25.72 19.36
N ALA A 209 48.82 -24.38 19.44
CA ALA A 209 50.01 -23.58 19.70
C ALA A 209 50.66 -23.94 21.06
N PHE A 210 49.88 -24.06 22.13
CA PHE A 210 50.39 -24.49 23.44
C PHE A 210 50.97 -25.91 23.44
N SER A 211 50.35 -26.81 22.69
CA SER A 211 50.86 -28.17 22.52
C SER A 211 52.22 -28.16 21.79
N ALA A 212 52.34 -27.37 20.72
CA ALA A 212 53.59 -27.21 19.98
C ALA A 212 54.69 -26.57 20.84
N MET A 213 54.38 -25.50 21.56
CA MET A 213 55.31 -24.82 22.47
C MET A 213 55.79 -25.75 23.58
N THR A 214 54.88 -26.53 24.18
CA THR A 214 55.22 -27.52 25.20
C THR A 214 56.18 -28.57 24.65
N ALA A 215 55.91 -29.09 23.45
CA ALA A 215 56.78 -30.07 22.80
C ALA A 215 58.17 -29.51 22.51
N GLN A 216 58.24 -28.29 21.96
CA GLN A 216 59.50 -27.61 21.67
C GLN A 216 60.32 -27.37 22.94
N HIS A 217 59.71 -26.78 23.97
CA HIS A 217 60.39 -26.54 25.24
C HIS A 217 60.86 -27.86 25.89
N ALA A 218 60.08 -28.94 25.79
CA ALA A 218 60.48 -30.25 26.32
C ALA A 218 61.70 -30.83 25.59
N LEU A 219 61.76 -30.69 24.25
CA LEU A 219 62.90 -31.12 23.43
C LEU A 219 64.18 -30.36 23.77
N GLU A 220 64.06 -29.09 24.17
CA GLU A 220 65.18 -28.24 24.58
C GLU A 220 65.53 -28.38 26.09
N GLY A 221 64.87 -29.28 26.82
CA GLY A 221 65.15 -29.57 28.23
C GLY A 221 64.36 -28.76 29.26
N TYR A 222 63.38 -27.95 28.82
CA TYR A 222 62.56 -27.06 29.64
C TYR A 222 61.12 -27.58 29.86
N TRP A 223 60.95 -28.89 30.07
CA TRP A 223 59.65 -29.55 30.23
C TRP A 223 58.76 -28.97 31.35
N TRP A 224 59.35 -28.37 32.39
CA TRP A 224 58.63 -27.79 33.52
C TRP A 224 57.74 -26.60 33.12
N THR A 225 58.02 -25.95 31.98
CA THR A 225 57.18 -24.85 31.45
C THR A 225 55.75 -25.28 31.13
N ALA A 226 55.50 -26.59 30.94
CA ALA A 226 54.17 -27.16 30.83
C ALA A 226 53.27 -26.83 32.03
N THR A 227 53.86 -26.76 33.24
CA THR A 227 53.13 -26.43 34.47
C THR A 227 52.63 -24.98 34.52
N ILE A 228 53.21 -24.10 33.70
CA ILE A 228 52.77 -22.70 33.53
C ILE A 228 51.66 -22.61 32.47
N ILE A 229 51.83 -23.30 31.34
CA ILE A 229 50.96 -23.16 30.16
C ILE A 229 49.61 -23.88 30.34
N TRP A 230 49.63 -25.13 30.79
CA TRP A 230 48.45 -26.00 30.75
C TRP A 230 47.31 -25.66 31.72
N PRO A 231 47.54 -25.15 32.94
CA PRO A 231 46.44 -24.73 33.80
C PRO A 231 45.53 -23.69 33.14
N VAL A 232 46.12 -22.78 32.35
CA VAL A 232 45.38 -21.71 31.66
C VAL A 232 44.69 -22.25 30.41
N GLY A 233 45.36 -23.12 29.64
CA GLY A 233 44.76 -23.79 28.48
C GLY A 233 43.54 -24.64 28.86
N CYS A 234 43.61 -25.40 29.95
CA CYS A 234 42.50 -26.20 30.46
C CYS A 234 41.33 -25.31 30.94
N CYS A 235 41.63 -24.23 31.68
CA CYS A 235 40.62 -23.28 32.12
C CYS A 235 39.86 -22.66 30.93
N GLY A 236 40.58 -22.28 29.87
CA GLY A 236 39.99 -21.79 28.63
C GLY A 236 39.01 -22.77 27.99
N ILE A 237 39.36 -24.06 27.91
CA ILE A 237 38.49 -25.11 27.31
C ILE A 237 37.14 -25.20 28.02
N PHE A 238 37.13 -25.25 29.36
CA PHE A 238 35.89 -25.37 30.13
C PHE A 238 34.98 -24.15 29.94
N CYS A 239 35.55 -22.96 29.85
CA CYS A 239 34.81 -21.74 29.56
C CYS A 239 34.12 -21.75 28.18
N PHE A 240 34.68 -22.44 27.19
CA PHE A 240 34.08 -22.56 25.85
C PHE A 240 32.99 -23.64 25.74
N TRP A 241 32.98 -24.63 26.64
CA TRP A 241 32.04 -25.76 26.60
C TRP A 241 30.70 -25.44 27.29
N ASP A 242 30.72 -24.69 28.40
CA ASP A 242 29.55 -24.45 29.26
C ASP A 242 28.45 -23.59 28.60
N GLY A 243 28.79 -22.73 27.64
CA GLY A 243 27.85 -21.80 27.00
C GLY A 243 26.88 -22.40 25.95
N TYR A 244 26.76 -23.73 25.80
CA TYR A 244 26.22 -24.32 24.56
C TYR A 244 24.82 -24.95 24.61
N THR A 245 24.23 -25.23 25.77
CA THR A 245 23.03 -26.11 25.80
C THR A 245 21.69 -25.39 25.95
N ASN A 246 21.67 -24.09 26.20
CA ASN A 246 20.40 -23.39 26.47
C ASN A 246 19.92 -22.63 25.23
N SER A 247 18.88 -23.18 24.58
CA SER A 247 17.99 -22.40 23.72
C SER A 247 17.32 -21.36 24.61
N MET A 248 17.74 -20.11 24.54
CA MET A 248 17.10 -19.04 25.29
C MET A 248 15.99 -18.41 24.44
N ASP A 249 14.80 -18.38 25.01
CA ASP A 249 13.73 -17.50 24.55
C ASP A 249 14.18 -16.03 24.71
N LEU A 250 13.63 -15.16 23.87
CA LEU A 250 13.98 -13.74 23.93
C LEU A 250 13.51 -13.15 25.26
N GLY A 251 14.44 -12.56 26.02
CA GLY A 251 14.11 -11.80 27.22
C GLY A 251 13.27 -10.56 26.88
N ALA A 252 12.51 -10.05 27.86
CA ALA A 252 11.64 -8.88 27.67
C ALA A 252 12.38 -7.65 27.11
N GLY A 253 13.64 -7.44 27.50
CA GLY A 253 14.47 -6.36 26.97
C GLY A 253 14.80 -6.51 25.48
N GLN A 254 15.08 -7.73 25.01
CA GLN A 254 15.35 -7.99 23.59
C GLN A 254 14.10 -7.82 22.74
N GLN A 255 12.92 -8.19 23.27
CA GLN A 255 11.66 -7.92 22.60
C GLN A 255 11.42 -6.42 22.44
N GLN A 256 11.73 -5.61 23.45
CA GLN A 256 11.63 -4.15 23.37
C GLN A 256 12.58 -3.57 22.31
N ILE A 257 13.83 -4.06 22.23
CA ILE A 257 14.79 -3.63 21.19
C ILE A 257 14.27 -4.02 19.80
N LYS A 258 13.80 -5.25 19.63
CA LYS A 258 13.20 -5.72 18.37
C LYS A 258 12.02 -4.86 17.94
N ASP A 259 11.16 -4.47 18.87
CA ASP A 259 10.01 -3.61 18.60
C ASP A 259 10.46 -2.18 18.23
N LEU A 260 11.50 -1.65 18.89
CA LEU A 260 12.11 -0.35 18.52
C LEU A 260 12.74 -0.39 17.12
N GLU A 261 13.48 -1.46 16.78
CA GLU A 261 14.03 -1.68 15.44
C GLU A 261 12.92 -1.79 14.39
N LEU A 262 11.83 -2.48 14.72
CA LEU A 262 10.68 -2.62 13.83
C LEU A 262 10.00 -1.26 13.57
N ARG A 263 9.82 -0.44 14.61
CA ARG A 263 9.29 0.93 14.45
C ARG A 263 10.24 1.82 13.65
N ALA A 264 11.54 1.74 13.89
CA ALA A 264 12.53 2.50 13.12
C ALA A 264 12.52 2.07 11.64
N ALA A 265 12.40 0.77 11.37
CA ALA A 265 12.26 0.22 10.04
C ALA A 265 10.93 0.59 9.39
N GLU A 266 9.83 0.62 10.14
CA GLU A 266 8.51 1.07 9.70
C GLU A 266 8.55 2.54 9.29
N THR A 267 9.14 3.43 10.11
CA THR A 267 9.37 4.83 9.75
C THR A 267 10.24 4.94 8.49
N ASN A 268 11.31 4.16 8.38
CA ASN A 268 12.20 4.18 7.21
C ASN A 268 11.50 3.68 5.93
N VAL A 269 10.74 2.59 6.02
CA VAL A 269 9.98 2.04 4.91
C VAL A 269 8.86 3.00 4.55
N SER A 270 8.06 3.51 5.49
CA SER A 270 7.03 4.52 5.25
C SER A 270 7.60 5.75 4.52
N ASN A 271 8.76 6.25 4.98
CA ASN A 271 9.51 7.33 4.34
C ASN A 271 10.02 7.00 2.91
N ARG A 272 10.06 5.72 2.51
CA ARG A 272 10.47 5.25 1.17
C ARG A 272 9.32 4.78 0.30
N THR A 273 8.26 4.19 0.86
CA THR A 273 7.14 3.60 0.13
C THR A 273 5.98 4.55 -0.07
N ILE A 274 5.75 5.48 0.85
CA ILE A 274 4.65 6.46 0.75
C ILE A 274 5.16 7.82 0.26
N ARG A 275 6.45 8.11 0.43
CA ARG A 275 7.10 9.25 -0.23
C ARG A 275 7.35 8.90 -1.69
N PHE A 276 6.44 9.35 -2.55
CA PHE A 276 6.68 9.34 -3.98
C PHE A 276 7.04 10.76 -4.37
N GLU A 277 8.32 11.06 -4.56
CA GLU A 277 8.76 12.40 -4.99
C GLU A 277 8.63 12.61 -6.49
N GLY A 278 8.05 11.64 -7.20
CA GLY A 278 8.22 11.50 -8.63
C GLY A 278 9.60 10.94 -8.98
N SER A 279 9.67 10.24 -10.11
CA SER A 279 10.92 9.84 -10.74
C SER A 279 10.72 9.98 -12.23
N VAL A 280 11.35 11.00 -12.80
CA VAL A 280 11.26 11.28 -14.23
C VAL A 280 12.41 10.61 -14.95
N ILE A 281 12.08 9.67 -15.82
CA ILE A 281 13.06 8.95 -16.63
C ILE A 281 13.33 9.77 -17.89
N SER A 282 14.51 10.39 -17.96
CA SER A 282 14.88 11.29 -19.06
C SER A 282 15.26 10.58 -20.37
N TRP A 283 15.47 9.26 -20.35
CA TRP A 283 15.88 8.50 -21.52
C TRP A 283 15.35 7.06 -21.54
N PRO A 284 14.96 6.52 -22.72
CA PRO A 284 14.78 7.20 -24.01
C PRO A 284 13.64 8.25 -24.02
N ARG A 285 13.74 9.21 -24.95
CA ARG A 285 12.73 10.26 -25.16
C ARG A 285 11.38 9.69 -25.59
N GLY A 286 10.31 10.46 -25.38
CA GLY A 286 8.97 10.10 -25.85
C GLY A 286 8.23 9.09 -24.98
N ARG A 287 8.77 8.73 -23.82
CA ARG A 287 8.12 7.80 -22.88
C ARG A 287 6.91 8.44 -22.19
N PRO A 288 5.88 7.65 -21.85
CA PRO A 288 4.80 8.10 -20.98
C PRO A 288 5.31 8.56 -19.61
N CYS A 289 4.80 9.69 -19.14
CA CYS A 289 5.04 10.23 -17.82
C CYS A 289 3.72 10.58 -17.15
N VAL A 290 3.38 9.89 -16.05
CA VAL A 290 2.18 10.22 -15.29
C VAL A 290 2.36 11.58 -14.62
N ALA A 291 1.65 12.58 -15.15
CA ALA A 291 1.70 13.96 -14.68
C ALA A 291 0.73 14.18 -13.52
N SER A 292 -0.45 13.56 -13.54
CA SER A 292 -1.45 13.68 -12.48
C SER A 292 -2.20 12.36 -12.28
N TRP A 293 -2.44 12.00 -11.02
CA TRP A 293 -3.11 10.75 -10.66
C TRP A 293 -4.19 10.95 -9.58
N PRO A 294 -5.36 10.29 -9.72
CA PRO A 294 -6.44 10.42 -8.75
C PRO A 294 -6.19 9.58 -7.50
N GLY A 295 -5.88 10.26 -6.38
CA GLY A 295 -5.49 9.61 -5.12
C GLY A 295 -6.47 8.58 -4.55
N LYS A 296 -7.78 8.66 -4.89
CA LYS A 296 -8.77 7.65 -4.46
C LYS A 296 -8.55 6.26 -5.10
N TYR A 297 -7.77 6.18 -6.18
CA TYR A 297 -7.45 4.94 -6.90
C TYR A 297 -6.07 4.40 -6.52
N ALA A 298 -5.79 4.27 -5.21
CA ALA A 298 -4.51 3.78 -4.71
C ALA A 298 -4.16 2.37 -5.23
N GLY A 299 -5.14 1.45 -5.27
CA GLY A 299 -4.92 0.09 -5.79
C GLY A 299 -4.58 0.06 -7.30
N ALA A 300 -5.14 0.99 -8.08
CA ALA A 300 -4.79 1.14 -9.50
C ALA A 300 -3.40 1.78 -9.67
N TRP A 301 -3.02 2.73 -8.81
CA TRP A 301 -1.67 3.29 -8.78
C TRP A 301 -0.61 2.22 -8.54
N GLU A 302 -0.83 1.36 -7.54
CA GLU A 302 0.06 0.23 -7.27
C GLU A 302 0.17 -0.72 -8.46
N SER A 303 -0.95 -0.92 -9.17
CA SER A 303 -0.97 -1.75 -10.38
C SER A 303 -0.10 -1.12 -11.47
N LEU A 304 -0.24 0.18 -11.73
CA LEU A 304 0.60 0.94 -12.67
C LEU A 304 2.08 0.86 -12.28
N VAL A 305 2.42 1.15 -11.03
CA VAL A 305 3.81 1.15 -10.55
C VAL A 305 4.41 -0.26 -10.61
N SER A 306 3.64 -1.29 -10.27
CA SER A 306 4.13 -2.68 -10.31
C SER A 306 4.44 -3.17 -11.73
N GLN A 307 3.61 -2.79 -12.71
CA GLN A 307 3.85 -3.09 -14.13
C GLN A 307 4.98 -2.24 -14.72
N SER A 308 5.23 -1.05 -14.16
CA SER A 308 6.31 -0.16 -14.58
C SER A 308 7.71 -0.58 -14.11
N ARG A 309 7.87 -1.60 -13.25
CA ARG A 309 9.16 -1.95 -12.61
C ARG A 309 10.30 -2.31 -13.58
N ASP A 310 9.99 -2.51 -14.87
CA ASP A 310 10.99 -2.59 -15.95
C ASP A 310 11.52 -1.20 -16.40
N GLY A 311 11.25 -0.15 -15.63
CA GLY A 311 11.63 1.23 -15.92
C GLY A 311 10.88 1.83 -17.11
N GLN A 312 9.64 1.39 -17.35
CA GLN A 312 8.86 1.74 -18.55
C GLN A 312 8.04 3.03 -18.37
N VAL A 313 7.49 3.28 -17.18
CA VAL A 313 6.61 4.42 -16.90
C VAL A 313 7.29 5.39 -15.95
N SER A 314 7.49 6.62 -16.43
CA SER A 314 7.93 7.77 -15.65
C SER A 314 6.73 8.33 -14.86
N ALA A 315 6.96 8.98 -13.71
CA ALA A 315 5.89 9.69 -13.04
C ALA A 315 6.40 10.94 -12.33
N ALA A 316 5.72 12.05 -12.59
CA ALA A 316 5.99 13.35 -11.98
C ALA A 316 5.16 13.61 -10.72
N VAL A 317 4.12 12.80 -10.49
CA VAL A 317 3.22 12.91 -9.33
C VAL A 317 4.02 12.93 -8.03
N VAL A 318 3.60 13.76 -7.07
CA VAL A 318 4.26 13.87 -5.77
C VAL A 318 3.27 13.59 -4.64
N PHE A 319 3.61 12.64 -3.77
CA PHE A 319 2.87 12.32 -2.55
C PHE A 319 3.78 12.53 -1.33
N LEU A 320 3.44 13.50 -0.48
CA LEU A 320 4.13 13.81 0.77
C LEU A 320 3.22 13.47 1.97
N PRO A 321 3.24 12.23 2.47
CA PRO A 321 2.42 11.82 3.62
C PRO A 321 2.90 12.48 4.92
N GLU A 322 2.04 12.45 5.93
CA GLU A 322 2.37 12.88 7.29
C GLU A 322 3.60 12.15 7.83
N GLY A 323 4.48 12.88 8.52
CA GLY A 323 5.74 12.37 9.06
C GLY A 323 6.95 12.49 8.12
N THR A 324 6.76 12.85 6.85
CA THR A 324 7.89 13.17 5.96
C THR A 324 8.47 14.54 6.25
N ASP A 325 9.77 14.72 5.97
CA ASP A 325 10.48 15.99 6.22
C ASP A 325 9.83 17.19 5.54
N ASP A 326 9.09 16.98 4.46
CA ASP A 326 8.47 18.05 3.66
C ASP A 326 6.97 18.24 3.96
N PHE A 327 6.37 17.40 4.79
CA PHE A 327 4.99 17.57 5.23
C PHE A 327 4.83 18.86 6.03
N GLY A 328 3.80 19.64 5.70
CA GLY A 328 3.51 20.93 6.35
C GLY A 328 4.38 22.10 5.88
N LYS A 329 5.38 21.86 5.04
CA LYS A 329 6.21 22.94 4.47
C LYS A 329 5.48 23.66 3.34
N CYS A 330 5.61 24.98 3.32
CA CYS A 330 5.08 25.84 2.27
C CYS A 330 6.25 26.53 1.56
N ASP A 331 6.19 26.59 0.24
CA ASP A 331 7.15 27.34 -0.56
C ASP A 331 6.51 28.64 -1.05
N SER A 332 7.31 29.72 -1.08
CA SER A 332 6.87 31.01 -1.60
C SER A 332 6.57 30.93 -3.09
N ILE A 333 5.55 31.67 -3.53
CA ILE A 333 5.26 31.82 -4.96
C ILE A 333 6.30 32.79 -5.54
N PRO A 334 6.98 32.44 -6.64
CA PRO A 334 7.81 33.38 -7.39
C PRO A 334 7.04 34.63 -7.83
N GLU A 335 7.67 35.81 -7.78
CA GLU A 335 6.99 37.09 -8.09
C GLU A 335 6.50 37.17 -9.55
N ASP A 336 7.20 36.51 -10.46
CA ASP A 336 6.91 36.45 -11.90
C ASP A 336 5.66 35.62 -12.24
N GLU A 337 5.18 34.77 -11.31
CA GLU A 337 3.93 34.03 -11.50
C GLU A 337 2.69 34.94 -11.41
N GLY A 338 2.81 36.11 -10.75
CA GLY A 338 1.73 37.09 -10.63
C GLY A 338 0.49 36.58 -9.88
N LEU A 339 0.64 35.57 -9.01
CA LEU A 339 -0.46 34.92 -8.31
C LEU A 339 -0.64 35.47 -6.88
N PRO A 340 -1.87 35.44 -6.32
CA PRO A 340 -2.12 35.89 -4.97
C PRO A 340 -1.60 34.90 -3.91
N GLY A 341 -1.25 35.44 -2.75
CA GLY A 341 -0.84 34.68 -1.56
C GLY A 341 0.67 34.62 -1.35
N SER A 342 1.07 34.20 -0.14
CA SER A 342 2.50 34.09 0.22
C SER A 342 3.11 32.73 -0.10
N CYS A 343 2.29 31.73 -0.47
CA CYS A 343 2.72 30.38 -0.85
C CYS A 343 1.69 29.70 -1.75
N TRP A 344 2.07 28.60 -2.40
CA TRP A 344 1.21 27.87 -3.34
C TRP A 344 -0.12 27.38 -2.76
N CYS A 345 -0.29 27.29 -1.44
CA CYS A 345 -1.57 26.88 -0.86
C CYS A 345 -2.74 27.78 -1.30
N THR A 346 -2.52 29.09 -1.47
CA THR A 346 -3.59 30.02 -1.86
C THR A 346 -4.10 29.74 -3.28
N PRO A 347 -3.28 29.70 -4.35
CA PRO A 347 -3.79 29.36 -5.69
C PRO A 347 -4.31 27.92 -5.78
N LEU A 348 -3.74 26.96 -5.03
CA LEU A 348 -4.16 25.55 -5.11
C LEU A 348 -5.47 25.27 -4.36
N TYR A 349 -5.61 25.84 -3.16
CA TYR A 349 -6.66 25.45 -2.22
C TYR A 349 -7.51 26.62 -1.73
N GLY A 350 -7.12 27.85 -2.04
CA GLY A 350 -7.72 29.10 -1.57
C GLY A 350 -7.24 29.53 -0.17
N GLU A 351 -6.66 28.63 0.61
CA GLU A 351 -6.16 28.90 1.96
C GLU A 351 -4.95 28.02 2.32
N ARG A 352 -4.21 28.40 3.36
CA ARG A 352 -3.07 27.62 3.84
C ARG A 352 -3.53 26.31 4.47
N LYS A 353 -2.99 25.19 4.01
CA LYS A 353 -3.32 23.85 4.50
C LYS A 353 -2.25 23.31 5.46
N PRO A 354 -2.64 22.48 6.46
CA PRO A 354 -1.70 21.95 7.44
C PRO A 354 -0.66 20.99 6.85
N TRP A 355 -0.96 20.34 5.71
CA TRP A 355 -0.01 19.51 4.97
C TRP A 355 0.96 20.30 4.07
N GLY A 356 0.80 21.62 3.98
CA GLY A 356 1.68 22.48 3.20
C GLY A 356 1.47 22.39 1.68
N CYS A 357 2.36 23.05 0.92
CA CYS A 357 2.30 23.07 -0.55
C CYS A 357 3.64 22.78 -1.23
N ARG A 358 4.67 22.37 -0.48
CA ARG A 358 5.99 22.01 -1.03
C ARG A 358 5.94 20.87 -2.06
N TRP A 359 4.94 19.99 -1.95
CA TRP A 359 4.70 18.94 -2.94
C TRP A 359 4.50 19.51 -4.36
N PHE A 360 3.88 20.69 -4.48
CA PHE A 360 3.57 21.31 -5.77
C PHE A 360 4.82 21.85 -6.44
N THR A 361 5.74 22.45 -5.69
CA THR A 361 7.06 22.87 -6.20
C THR A 361 7.81 21.68 -6.79
N LYS A 362 7.89 20.57 -6.04
CA LYS A 362 8.55 19.33 -6.50
C LYS A 362 7.87 18.73 -7.73
N TRP A 363 6.53 18.74 -7.73
CA TRP A 363 5.75 18.30 -8.87
C TRP A 363 6.04 19.15 -10.12
N LYS A 364 6.06 20.49 -9.99
CA LYS A 364 6.45 21.39 -11.09
C LYS A 364 7.84 21.07 -11.60
N GLU A 365 8.83 20.93 -10.72
CA GLU A 365 10.21 20.57 -11.08
C GLU A 365 10.26 19.27 -11.89
N ASN A 366 9.50 18.24 -11.48
CA ASN A 366 9.40 17.00 -12.23
C ASN A 366 8.74 17.19 -13.60
N ILE A 367 7.66 17.97 -13.69
CA ILE A 367 7.01 18.27 -14.97
C ILE A 367 7.99 18.97 -15.92
N GLU A 368 8.74 19.95 -15.45
CA GLU A 368 9.76 20.64 -16.25
C GLU A 368 10.82 19.67 -16.78
N VAL A 369 11.31 18.75 -15.94
CA VAL A 369 12.25 17.70 -16.38
C VAL A 369 11.60 16.77 -17.41
N ALA A 370 10.33 16.41 -17.23
CA ALA A 370 9.60 15.54 -18.16
C ALA A 370 9.42 16.21 -19.53
N VAL A 371 9.01 17.48 -19.55
CA VAL A 371 8.86 18.29 -20.76
C VAL A 371 10.21 18.47 -21.46
N ALA A 372 11.27 18.85 -20.73
CA ALA A 372 12.62 18.99 -21.28
C ALA A 372 13.17 17.68 -21.88
N SER A 373 12.75 16.54 -21.33
CA SER A 373 13.10 15.21 -21.85
C SER A 373 12.23 14.76 -23.03
N GLY A 374 11.21 15.53 -23.41
CA GLY A 374 10.23 15.18 -24.43
C GLY A 374 9.34 13.99 -24.04
N ALA A 375 9.04 13.83 -22.75
CA ALA A 375 8.11 12.82 -22.28
C ALA A 375 6.67 13.15 -22.67
N GLN A 376 5.83 12.12 -22.82
CA GLN A 376 4.40 12.28 -23.08
C GLN A 376 3.67 12.36 -21.74
N LEU A 377 3.20 13.55 -21.36
CA LEU A 377 2.48 13.73 -20.11
C LEU A 377 1.11 13.04 -20.17
N GLU A 378 0.77 12.27 -19.14
CA GLU A 378 -0.53 11.62 -18.97
C GLU A 378 -1.24 12.16 -17.72
N VAL A 379 -2.51 12.55 -17.88
CA VAL A 379 -3.38 12.99 -16.79
C VAL A 379 -4.51 11.99 -16.66
N TYR A 380 -4.58 11.32 -15.51
CA TYR A 380 -5.62 10.33 -15.24
C TYR A 380 -6.86 10.97 -14.60
N PHE A 381 -8.00 10.75 -15.23
CA PHE A 381 -9.33 11.16 -14.78
C PHE A 381 -10.04 10.01 -14.07
N PHE A 382 -11.07 10.34 -13.29
CA PHE A 382 -11.94 9.34 -12.70
C PHE A 382 -12.65 8.50 -13.78
N GLN A 383 -13.09 7.30 -13.40
CA GLN A 383 -13.75 6.36 -14.30
C GLN A 383 -14.94 6.99 -15.02
N GLY A 384 -14.90 6.99 -16.36
CA GLY A 384 -15.94 7.56 -17.22
C GLY A 384 -16.01 9.09 -17.22
N GLN A 385 -15.01 9.79 -16.67
CA GLN A 385 -15.01 11.24 -16.47
C GLN A 385 -13.85 11.94 -17.18
N VAL A 386 -13.34 11.35 -18.27
CA VAL A 386 -12.26 11.95 -19.07
C VAL A 386 -12.68 13.34 -19.56
N GLY A 387 -11.86 14.35 -19.25
CA GLY A 387 -12.12 15.75 -19.62
C GLY A 387 -13.07 16.51 -18.69
N HIS A 388 -13.73 15.84 -17.76
CA HIS A 388 -14.62 16.46 -16.78
C HIS A 388 -13.88 16.95 -15.53
N GLY A 389 -14.51 17.86 -14.79
CA GLY A 389 -13.98 18.33 -13.53
C GLY A 389 -12.78 19.28 -13.65
N LYS A 390 -12.49 19.83 -14.82
CA LYS A 390 -11.50 20.91 -14.94
C LYS A 390 -11.99 22.19 -14.25
N VAL A 391 -11.07 23.07 -13.90
CA VAL A 391 -11.38 24.45 -13.48
C VAL A 391 -11.11 25.39 -14.64
N GLU A 392 -11.69 26.60 -14.60
CA GLU A 392 -11.58 27.57 -15.69
C GLU A 392 -10.13 28.04 -15.92
N SER A 393 -9.38 28.21 -14.83
CA SER A 393 -8.01 28.71 -14.84
C SER A 393 -7.27 28.30 -13.56
N PHE A 394 -5.94 28.40 -13.57
CA PHE A 394 -5.15 28.14 -12.36
C PHE A 394 -5.43 29.19 -11.27
N GLU A 395 -5.66 30.44 -11.66
CA GLU A 395 -5.99 31.57 -10.78
C GLU A 395 -7.30 31.34 -10.01
N SER A 396 -8.29 30.70 -10.65
CA SER A 396 -9.60 30.40 -10.05
C SER A 396 -9.63 29.07 -9.27
N ALA A 397 -8.59 28.24 -9.35
CA ALA A 397 -8.57 26.89 -8.80
C ALA A 397 -8.80 26.89 -7.27
N GLY A 398 -8.16 27.81 -6.56
CA GLY A 398 -8.25 27.96 -5.11
C GLY A 398 -9.64 28.38 -4.64
N GLU A 399 -10.29 29.32 -5.31
CA GLU A 399 -11.68 29.72 -5.00
C GLU A 399 -12.65 28.55 -5.26
N GLY A 400 -12.48 27.86 -6.39
CA GLY A 400 -13.23 26.66 -6.69
C GLY A 400 -13.05 25.59 -5.61
N ASN A 401 -11.85 25.46 -5.04
CA ASN A 401 -11.57 24.54 -3.94
C ASN A 401 -12.31 24.92 -2.66
N LEU A 402 -12.22 26.18 -2.23
CA LEU A 402 -12.96 26.67 -1.06
C LEU A 402 -14.46 26.46 -1.20
N ARG A 403 -15.02 26.71 -2.39
CA ARG A 403 -16.44 26.44 -2.66
C ARG A 403 -16.78 24.96 -2.51
N ARG A 404 -15.95 24.05 -3.04
CA ARG A 404 -16.14 22.60 -2.86
C ARG A 404 -16.01 22.17 -1.40
N GLU A 405 -15.04 22.69 -0.67
CA GLU A 405 -14.86 22.39 0.75
C GLU A 405 -16.04 22.87 1.59
N LYS A 406 -16.57 24.07 1.31
CA LYS A 406 -17.78 24.58 1.95
C LYS A 406 -18.97 23.64 1.73
N VAL A 407 -19.15 23.13 0.52
CA VAL A 407 -20.21 22.15 0.24
C VAL A 407 -19.92 20.82 0.94
N ASN A 408 -18.69 20.31 0.88
CA ASN A 408 -18.31 19.07 1.57
C ASN A 408 -18.47 19.16 3.10
N GLN A 409 -18.28 20.33 3.70
CA GLN A 409 -18.53 20.54 5.13
C GLN A 409 -20.02 20.36 5.47
N LYS A 410 -20.93 20.72 4.56
CA LYS A 410 -22.38 20.42 4.71
C LYS A 410 -22.67 18.92 4.70
N GLN A 411 -21.77 18.08 4.19
CA GLN A 411 -21.97 16.63 4.27
C GLN A 411 -21.99 16.16 5.73
N LYS A 412 -21.15 16.72 6.59
CA LYS A 412 -21.15 16.39 8.03
C LYS A 412 -22.46 16.82 8.70
N GLU A 413 -23.00 17.97 8.30
CA GLU A 413 -24.31 18.45 8.77
C GLU A 413 -25.43 17.54 8.26
N PHE A 414 -25.36 17.11 6.99
CA PHE A 414 -26.28 16.16 6.39
C PHE A 414 -26.27 14.81 7.11
N GLU A 415 -25.11 14.27 7.48
CA GLU A 415 -24.99 13.01 8.23
C GLU A 415 -25.62 13.09 9.65
N GLN A 416 -25.84 14.31 10.17
CA GLN A 416 -26.55 14.55 11.43
C GLN A 416 -28.05 14.86 11.22
N SER A 417 -28.49 14.99 9.97
CA SER A 417 -29.86 15.39 9.64
C SER A 417 -30.89 14.27 9.90
N PRO A 418 -32.16 14.62 10.19
CA PRO A 418 -33.24 13.63 10.30
C PRO A 418 -33.41 12.78 9.04
N GLN A 419 -33.16 13.35 7.85
CA GLN A 419 -33.26 12.64 6.58
C GLN A 419 -32.22 11.51 6.49
N PHE A 420 -31.00 11.74 6.97
CA PHE A 420 -29.97 10.72 7.01
C PHE A 420 -30.28 9.63 8.05
N GLN A 421 -30.76 10.03 9.24
CA GLN A 421 -31.19 9.06 10.26
C GLN A 421 -32.34 8.19 9.76
N GLN A 422 -33.31 8.78 9.06
CA GLN A 422 -34.38 8.03 8.42
C GLN A 422 -33.84 7.02 7.39
N ALA A 423 -32.82 7.39 6.61
CA ALA A 423 -32.17 6.46 5.68
C ALA A 423 -31.44 5.32 6.41
N LEU A 424 -30.76 5.61 7.54
CA LEU A 424 -30.13 4.60 8.40
C LEU A 424 -31.16 3.62 8.97
N GLU A 425 -32.25 4.13 9.55
CA GLU A 425 -33.37 3.33 10.05
C GLU A 425 -34.03 2.49 8.95
N ALA A 426 -34.10 3.05 7.74
CA ALA A 426 -34.59 2.36 6.56
C ALA A 426 -33.63 1.27 6.05
N GLY A 427 -32.41 1.12 6.61
CA GLY A 427 -31.48 0.05 6.28
C GLY A 427 -30.27 0.47 5.43
N LEU A 428 -29.96 1.77 5.31
CA LEU A 428 -28.76 2.25 4.60
C LEU A 428 -27.48 1.55 5.10
N GLY A 429 -27.39 1.29 6.41
CA GLY A 429 -26.25 0.57 7.02
C GLY A 429 -26.09 -0.89 6.61
N ASN A 430 -27.09 -1.49 5.94
CA ASN A 430 -27.01 -2.86 5.42
C ASN A 430 -26.25 -2.97 4.09
N LEU A 431 -25.92 -1.85 3.44
CA LEU A 431 -25.08 -1.84 2.24
C LEU A 431 -23.64 -2.20 2.57
N SER A 432 -22.92 -2.80 1.62
CA SER A 432 -21.49 -3.09 1.80
C SER A 432 -20.71 -1.79 2.05
N GLN A 433 -19.90 -1.82 3.11
CA GLN A 433 -18.97 -0.74 3.46
C GLN A 433 -17.55 -1.02 2.93
N GLU A 434 -17.31 -2.21 2.38
CA GLU A 434 -16.00 -2.57 1.83
C GLU A 434 -15.69 -1.75 0.57
N PRO A 435 -14.52 -1.08 0.50
CA PRO A 435 -14.19 -0.27 -0.65
C PRO A 435 -13.75 -1.12 -1.85
N ARG A 436 -14.29 -0.79 -3.03
CA ARG A 436 -13.94 -1.32 -4.35
C ARG A 436 -12.59 -0.78 -4.85
N GLY A 437 -12.21 -1.14 -6.07
CA GLY A 437 -10.96 -0.67 -6.70
C GLY A 437 -10.93 0.85 -6.93
N ASP A 438 -12.09 1.51 -6.96
CA ASP A 438 -12.22 2.97 -7.06
C ASP A 438 -12.23 3.71 -5.71
N GLY A 439 -12.03 2.96 -4.62
CA GLY A 439 -12.07 3.46 -3.24
C GLY A 439 -13.48 3.68 -2.69
N SER A 440 -14.54 3.47 -3.49
CA SER A 440 -15.94 3.62 -3.04
C SER A 440 -16.53 2.30 -2.59
N SER A 441 -17.44 2.35 -1.63
CA SER A 441 -18.33 1.24 -1.24
C SER A 441 -19.78 1.53 -1.64
N GLN A 442 -20.65 0.51 -1.68
CA GLN A 442 -22.09 0.70 -1.93
C GLN A 442 -22.68 1.73 -0.96
N TYR A 443 -22.31 1.61 0.33
CA TYR A 443 -22.70 2.56 1.36
C TYR A 443 -22.27 3.98 1.00
N SER A 444 -20.98 4.21 0.73
CA SER A 444 -20.46 5.56 0.45
C SER A 444 -21.07 6.21 -0.79
N ARG A 445 -21.37 5.42 -1.84
CA ARG A 445 -22.03 5.93 -3.07
C ARG A 445 -23.47 6.33 -2.79
N GLU A 446 -24.18 5.56 -1.98
CA GLU A 446 -25.55 5.91 -1.59
C GLU A 446 -25.58 7.12 -0.65
N VAL A 447 -24.70 7.19 0.35
CA VAL A 447 -24.55 8.38 1.21
C VAL A 447 -24.31 9.62 0.34
N ARG A 448 -23.40 9.52 -0.63
CA ARG A 448 -23.11 10.59 -1.59
C ARG A 448 -24.34 10.98 -2.41
N ARG A 449 -25.12 10.02 -2.89
CA ARG A 449 -26.37 10.25 -3.64
C ARG A 449 -27.40 10.99 -2.80
N LEU A 450 -27.64 10.56 -1.56
CA LEU A 450 -28.56 11.22 -0.64
C LEU A 450 -28.10 12.64 -0.30
N PHE A 451 -26.80 12.81 -0.06
CA PHE A 451 -26.21 14.12 0.18
C PHE A 451 -26.44 15.05 -1.01
N LEU A 452 -26.11 14.62 -2.24
CA LEU A 452 -26.35 15.42 -3.45
C LEU A 452 -27.83 15.76 -3.65
N ALA A 453 -28.74 14.84 -3.35
CA ALA A 453 -30.19 15.09 -3.41
C ALA A 453 -30.65 16.11 -2.36
N SER A 454 -29.98 16.18 -1.21
CA SER A 454 -30.27 17.16 -0.16
C SER A 454 -29.79 18.58 -0.49
N LEU A 455 -28.82 18.73 -1.41
CA LEU A 455 -28.27 20.03 -1.79
C LEU A 455 -29.23 20.84 -2.68
N PRO A 456 -29.20 22.19 -2.60
CA PRO A 456 -29.81 23.05 -3.60
C PRO A 456 -29.31 22.75 -5.01
N GLU A 457 -30.16 22.94 -6.02
CA GLU A 457 -29.86 22.60 -7.42
C GLU A 457 -28.54 23.21 -7.92
N ALA A 458 -28.30 24.50 -7.66
CA ALA A 458 -27.07 25.19 -8.07
C ALA A 458 -25.79 24.63 -7.40
N GLU A 459 -25.88 24.11 -6.17
CA GLU A 459 -24.75 23.47 -5.50
C GLU A 459 -24.53 22.03 -6.01
N ARG A 460 -25.63 21.31 -6.25
CA ARG A 460 -25.60 19.96 -6.83
C ARG A 460 -24.99 19.98 -8.22
N GLU A 461 -25.40 20.90 -9.08
CA GLU A 461 -24.84 21.09 -10.42
C GLU A 461 -23.35 21.43 -10.34
N PHE A 462 -22.98 22.38 -9.49
CA PHE A 462 -21.58 22.75 -9.28
C PHE A 462 -20.70 21.56 -8.88
N ILE A 463 -21.17 20.72 -7.95
CA ILE A 463 -20.44 19.52 -7.52
C ILE A 463 -20.37 18.50 -8.64
N THR A 464 -21.47 18.27 -9.36
CA THR A 464 -21.55 17.29 -10.46
C THR A 464 -20.61 17.66 -11.60
N VAL A 465 -20.62 18.92 -12.05
CA VAL A 465 -19.71 19.44 -13.09
C VAL A 465 -18.25 19.40 -12.61
N SER A 466 -18.04 19.51 -11.30
CA SER A 466 -16.72 19.39 -10.69
C SER A 466 -16.24 17.94 -10.54
N GLU A 467 -17.02 16.91 -10.85
CA GLU A 467 -16.52 15.53 -10.78
C GLU A 467 -15.60 15.22 -11.97
N GLY A 468 -14.59 14.36 -11.74
CA GLY A 468 -13.65 13.91 -12.78
C GLY A 468 -12.17 14.04 -12.40
N LEU A 469 -11.84 15.03 -11.58
CA LEU A 469 -10.50 15.26 -11.03
C LEU A 469 -10.58 15.50 -9.52
N GLY A 470 -9.56 15.03 -8.78
CA GLY A 470 -9.36 15.37 -7.38
C GLY A 470 -9.02 16.85 -7.19
N ASN A 471 -9.16 17.37 -5.97
CA ASN A 471 -8.95 18.80 -5.67
C ASN A 471 -7.56 19.30 -6.07
N SER A 472 -6.48 18.60 -5.69
CA SER A 472 -5.12 18.95 -6.12
C SER A 472 -4.94 18.79 -7.63
N GLN A 473 -5.49 17.72 -8.23
CA GLN A 473 -5.37 17.45 -9.66
C GLN A 473 -5.98 18.55 -10.52
N LYS A 474 -7.08 19.17 -10.08
CA LYS A 474 -7.69 20.31 -10.78
C LYS A 474 -6.70 21.44 -10.97
N ALA A 475 -5.92 21.76 -9.93
CA ALA A 475 -4.93 22.80 -9.98
C ALA A 475 -3.68 22.38 -10.78
N GLU A 476 -3.25 21.12 -10.67
CA GLU A 476 -2.19 20.55 -11.52
C GLU A 476 -2.54 20.69 -13.01
N VAL A 477 -3.73 20.25 -13.41
CA VAL A 477 -4.21 20.31 -14.80
C VAL A 477 -4.32 21.75 -15.29
N ALA A 478 -4.92 22.65 -14.49
CA ALA A 478 -5.04 24.05 -14.86
C ALA A 478 -3.66 24.74 -14.97
N TRP A 479 -2.68 24.32 -14.18
CA TRP A 479 -1.31 24.81 -14.31
C TRP A 479 -0.65 24.31 -15.60
N LEU A 480 -0.80 23.03 -15.96
CA LEU A 480 -0.31 22.49 -17.25
C LEU A 480 -0.91 23.25 -18.43
N GLU A 481 -2.21 23.54 -18.39
CA GLU A 481 -2.92 24.32 -19.41
C GLU A 481 -2.40 25.77 -19.46
N LYS A 482 -2.17 26.42 -18.30
CA LYS A 482 -1.57 27.77 -18.21
C LYS A 482 -0.18 27.83 -18.85
N GLN A 483 0.65 26.79 -18.66
CA GLN A 483 1.99 26.71 -19.29
C GLN A 483 1.94 26.33 -20.78
N GLY A 484 0.79 25.93 -21.31
CA GLY A 484 0.65 25.45 -22.69
C GLY A 484 1.22 24.04 -22.90
N TYR A 485 1.39 23.25 -21.85
CA TYR A 485 1.91 21.89 -21.93
C TYR A 485 0.82 20.92 -22.41
N GLN A 486 1.14 20.17 -23.47
CA GLN A 486 0.26 19.13 -24.00
C GLN A 486 0.29 17.89 -23.12
N TYR A 487 -0.86 17.27 -22.92
CA TYR A 487 -0.99 16.02 -22.17
C TYR A 487 -2.11 15.14 -22.73
N TRP A 488 -2.01 13.84 -22.48
CA TRP A 488 -3.03 12.85 -22.79
C TRP A 488 -4.00 12.71 -21.63
N ALA A 489 -5.29 12.87 -21.89
CA ALA A 489 -6.34 12.61 -20.91
C ALA A 489 -6.68 11.12 -20.93
N VAL A 490 -6.41 10.42 -19.83
CA VAL A 490 -6.55 8.96 -19.73
C VAL A 490 -7.60 8.61 -18.68
N ASP A 491 -8.42 7.59 -18.95
CA ASP A 491 -9.37 7.05 -17.97
C ASP A 491 -8.66 6.08 -17.02
N VAL A 492 -8.80 6.26 -15.71
CA VAL A 492 -8.21 5.34 -14.71
C VAL A 492 -8.74 3.91 -14.81
N ALA A 493 -9.89 3.68 -15.46
CA ALA A 493 -10.46 2.37 -15.67
C ALA A 493 -9.53 1.42 -16.43
N THR A 494 -8.56 1.94 -17.20
CA THR A 494 -7.52 1.12 -17.85
C THR A 494 -6.67 0.32 -16.86
N TRP A 495 -6.60 0.78 -15.60
CA TRP A 495 -5.83 0.18 -14.52
C TRP A 495 -6.71 -0.52 -13.47
N LEU A 496 -8.02 -0.45 -13.64
CA LEU A 496 -8.96 -1.22 -12.84
C LEU A 496 -9.07 -2.63 -13.42
N PRO A 497 -9.24 -3.67 -12.59
CA PRO A 497 -9.55 -5.00 -13.10
C PRO A 497 -10.83 -4.87 -13.90
N GLY A 498 -10.76 -5.09 -15.22
CA GLY A 498 -11.85 -4.82 -16.14
C GLY A 498 -13.18 -5.28 -15.52
N GLU A 499 -14.12 -4.34 -15.37
CA GLU A 499 -15.47 -4.69 -14.96
C GLU A 499 -15.90 -5.78 -15.93
N GLY A 500 -16.16 -6.96 -15.38
CA GLY A 500 -16.59 -8.10 -16.17
C GLY A 500 -17.95 -7.79 -16.77
N VAL A 501 -17.97 -7.03 -17.85
CA VAL A 501 -18.95 -7.15 -18.91
C VAL A 501 -18.59 -8.45 -19.63
N GLU A 502 -18.71 -9.57 -18.91
CA GLU A 502 -19.22 -10.76 -19.55
C GLU A 502 -20.59 -10.33 -20.05
N PHE A 503 -20.66 -9.96 -21.34
CA PHE A 503 -21.92 -10.06 -22.04
C PHE A 503 -22.43 -11.46 -21.68
N CYS A 504 -23.51 -11.55 -20.92
CA CYS A 504 -24.29 -12.77 -20.85
C CYS A 504 -24.74 -13.02 -22.28
N VAL A 505 -23.89 -13.71 -23.06
CA VAL A 505 -24.25 -14.31 -24.34
C VAL A 505 -25.41 -15.23 -23.95
N PRO A 506 -26.65 -14.95 -24.39
CA PRO A 506 -27.74 -15.86 -24.17
C PRO A 506 -27.28 -17.21 -24.73
N SER A 507 -27.35 -18.27 -23.93
CA SER A 507 -27.04 -19.62 -24.40
C SER A 507 -28.02 -19.96 -25.52
N SER A 508 -27.68 -19.67 -26.77
CA SER A 508 -28.43 -20.13 -27.92
C SER A 508 -27.51 -20.37 -29.11
N SER A 509 -27.71 -21.56 -29.68
CA SER A 509 -27.19 -22.12 -30.93
C SER A 509 -25.71 -22.54 -30.95
N LYS A 510 -25.56 -23.87 -31.06
CA LYS A 510 -24.38 -24.58 -31.54
C LYS A 510 -23.79 -23.86 -32.76
N PRO A 511 -22.46 -23.83 -32.91
CA PRO A 511 -21.84 -23.35 -34.14
C PRO A 511 -22.29 -24.24 -35.30
N GLN A 512 -23.07 -23.67 -36.22
CA GLN A 512 -23.29 -24.24 -37.53
C GLN A 512 -21.98 -24.07 -38.31
N ALA A 513 -21.39 -25.19 -38.73
CA ALA A 513 -20.15 -25.21 -39.49
C ALA A 513 -20.34 -24.41 -40.80
N CYS A 514 -19.66 -23.27 -40.91
CA CYS A 514 -19.44 -22.62 -42.20
C CYS A 514 -18.27 -23.32 -42.90
N GLY A 515 -18.52 -23.75 -44.13
CA GLY A 515 -17.54 -24.40 -45.01
C GLY A 515 -16.45 -23.44 -45.50
N PRO A 516 -15.47 -23.98 -46.25
CA PRO A 516 -14.32 -23.23 -46.75
C PRO A 516 -14.77 -22.21 -47.80
N GLN A 517 -14.37 -20.95 -47.61
CA GLN A 517 -14.59 -19.87 -48.55
C GLN A 517 -13.25 -19.53 -49.19
N ASP A 518 -13.09 -20.01 -50.42
CA ASP A 518 -12.02 -19.63 -51.34
C ASP A 518 -12.24 -18.21 -51.90
N ASP A 519 -11.11 -17.59 -52.25
CA ASP A 519 -10.93 -16.48 -53.20
C ASP A 519 -11.42 -15.08 -52.82
N CYS A 520 -10.45 -14.24 -52.42
CA CYS A 520 -10.54 -12.78 -52.52
C CYS A 520 -9.31 -12.27 -53.31
N PRO A 521 -9.48 -11.56 -54.45
CA PRO A 521 -8.35 -11.09 -55.25
C PRO A 521 -7.78 -9.80 -54.69
N SER A 522 -6.45 -9.73 -54.68
CA SER A 522 -5.64 -8.56 -54.37
C SER A 522 -5.89 -7.42 -55.37
N VAL A 523 -6.33 -6.26 -54.87
CA VAL A 523 -6.26 -5.00 -55.61
C VAL A 523 -5.23 -4.11 -54.93
N CYS A 524 -4.06 -4.00 -55.55
CA CYS A 524 -3.05 -3.01 -55.20
C CYS A 524 -3.46 -1.65 -55.78
N VAL A 525 -3.43 -0.61 -54.96
CA VAL A 525 -3.51 0.80 -55.39
C VAL A 525 -2.10 1.40 -55.25
N PRO A 526 -1.54 2.05 -56.28
CA PRO A 526 -0.26 2.74 -56.17
C PRO A 526 -0.43 4.12 -55.55
N ILE A 527 0.53 4.49 -54.69
CA ILE A 527 0.68 5.83 -54.11
C ILE A 527 1.68 6.59 -54.99
N ASP A 528 1.25 7.71 -55.56
CA ASP A 528 2.13 8.73 -56.15
C ASP A 528 2.57 9.74 -55.06
N PRO A 529 3.83 10.21 -55.05
CA PRO A 529 4.28 11.28 -54.16
C PRO A 529 4.47 12.60 -54.91
N ALA A 530 3.77 13.66 -54.48
CA ALA A 530 4.21 15.06 -54.68
C ALA A 530 3.41 16.03 -53.79
N CYS A 531 4.05 16.51 -52.72
CA CYS A 531 4.12 17.91 -52.24
C CYS A 531 4.67 17.94 -50.80
#